data_AF-A0ABD1N963-F1
#
_entry.id   AF-A0ABD1N963-F1
#
_cell.length_a   1.000
_cell.length_b   1.000
_cell.length_c   1.000
_cell.angle_alpha   90.00
_cell.angle_beta   90.00
_cell.angle_gamma   90.00
#
_symmetry.space_group_name_H-M   'P 1'
#
loop_
_entity.id
_entity.type
_entity.pdbx_description
1 polymer ?
#
loop_
_entity_poly.entity_id
_entity_poly.type
_entity_poly.pdbx_seq_one_letter_code
_entity_poly.pdbx_strand_id
1 'polypeptide(L)'
;MEMQAAFKFCSLFVSRLVFNIQVAVSLLRVLLFIARPRTFLLGNIPNYAAYRNVEQYPNENHVPGILILEIDAPIYFANASYLRERIIRWIDEEEDRIKATGQTSLQYVIMDMTAVGNIDTSIISKLEKFKKTIDRRACFGESRK
;
A
#
# COMPACT_ATOMS: atom_id res chain seq x y z
N MET A 1 -45.68 31.28 -24.98
CA MET A 1 -44.67 30.34 -25.53
C MET A 1 -43.29 30.56 -24.92
N GLU A 2 -42.81 31.79 -24.82
CA GLU A 2 -41.49 32.15 -24.23
C GLU A 2 -41.20 31.52 -22.85
N MET A 3 -42.14 31.62 -21.91
CA MET A 3 -41.94 31.10 -20.54
C MET A 3 -41.76 29.57 -20.49
N GLN A 4 -42.43 28.84 -21.39
CA GLN A 4 -42.32 27.38 -21.51
C GLN A 4 -40.98 26.98 -22.16
N ALA A 5 -40.47 27.78 -23.11
CA ALA A 5 -39.18 27.55 -23.74
C ALA A 5 -38.02 27.80 -22.76
N ALA A 6 -38.09 28.88 -21.98
CA ALA A 6 -37.10 29.20 -20.94
C ALA A 6 -37.01 28.12 -19.85
N PHE A 7 -38.17 27.60 -19.41
CA PHE A 7 -38.21 26.50 -18.43
C PHE A 7 -37.55 25.22 -18.94
N LYS A 8 -37.83 24.84 -20.20
CA LYS A 8 -37.20 23.67 -20.85
C LYS A 8 -35.69 23.84 -21.00
N PHE A 9 -35.22 25.03 -21.39
CA PHE A 9 -33.80 25.32 -21.52
C PHE A 9 -33.08 25.23 -20.17
N CYS A 10 -33.65 25.85 -19.12
CA CYS A 10 -33.09 25.79 -17.78
C CYS A 10 -33.03 24.35 -17.25
N SER A 11 -34.11 23.58 -17.44
CA SER A 11 -34.15 22.16 -17.04
C SER A 11 -33.12 21.30 -17.78
N LEU A 12 -32.95 21.50 -19.09
CA LEU A 12 -31.92 20.80 -19.88
C LEU A 12 -30.50 21.20 -19.48
N PHE A 13 -30.28 22.47 -19.14
CA PHE A 13 -28.97 22.94 -18.69
C PHE A 13 -28.60 22.37 -17.33
N VAL A 14 -29.54 22.42 -16.37
CA VAL A 14 -29.35 21.88 -15.01
C VAL A 14 -29.12 20.37 -15.06
N SER A 15 -29.92 19.62 -15.80
CA SER A 15 -29.76 18.16 -15.92
C SER A 15 -28.42 17.76 -16.52
N ARG A 16 -27.94 18.46 -17.56
CA ARG A 16 -26.60 18.23 -18.14
C ARG A 16 -25.49 18.54 -17.15
N LEU A 17 -25.58 19.65 -16.40
CA LEU A 17 -24.57 19.98 -15.39
C LEU A 17 -24.51 18.91 -14.29
N VAL A 18 -25.66 18.51 -13.76
CA VAL A 18 -25.74 17.47 -12.71
C VAL A 18 -25.16 16.15 -13.21
N PHE A 19 -25.49 15.73 -14.44
CA PHE A 19 -24.95 14.50 -15.02
C PHE A 19 -23.42 14.53 -15.12
N ASN A 20 -22.84 15.62 -15.65
CA ASN A 20 -21.38 15.75 -15.77
C ASN A 20 -20.70 15.73 -14.40
N ILE A 21 -21.26 16.43 -13.41
CA ILE A 21 -20.73 16.42 -12.03
C ILE A 21 -20.79 15.00 -11.46
N GLN A 22 -21.89 14.28 -11.67
CA GLN A 22 -22.07 12.93 -11.15
C GLN A 22 -21.07 11.94 -11.77
N VAL A 23 -20.86 12.02 -13.09
CA VAL A 23 -19.83 11.24 -13.78
C VAL A 23 -18.43 11.59 -13.26
N ALA A 24 -18.12 12.88 -13.11
CA ALA A 24 -16.82 13.32 -12.59
C ALA A 24 -16.56 12.83 -11.17
N VAL A 25 -17.54 12.92 -10.27
CA VAL A 25 -17.44 12.42 -8.89
C VAL A 25 -17.29 10.89 -8.87
N SER A 26 -18.01 10.17 -9.73
CA SER A 26 -17.89 8.71 -9.86
C SER A 26 -16.48 8.31 -10.30
N LEU A 27 -15.96 8.95 -11.34
CA LEU A 27 -14.59 8.72 -11.83
C LEU A 27 -13.55 9.06 -10.77
N LEU A 28 -13.70 10.20 -10.08
CA LEU A 28 -12.81 10.60 -9.00
C LEU A 28 -12.80 9.58 -7.86
N ARG A 29 -13.97 9.05 -7.48
CA ARG A 29 -14.07 8.02 -6.43
C ARG A 29 -13.34 6.74 -6.83
N VAL A 30 -13.48 6.30 -8.08
CA VAL A 30 -12.77 5.12 -8.61
C VAL A 30 -11.25 5.36 -8.61
N LEU A 31 -10.80 6.54 -9.05
CA LEU A 31 -9.38 6.91 -9.03
C LEU A 31 -8.81 6.90 -7.61
N LEU A 32 -9.54 7.47 -6.63
CA LEU A 32 -9.14 7.47 -5.23
C LEU A 32 -9.06 6.06 -4.65
N PHE A 33 -9.97 5.18 -5.05
CA PHE A 33 -9.95 3.77 -4.63
C PHE A 33 -8.72 3.04 -5.18
N ILE A 34 -8.40 3.23 -6.47
CA ILE A 34 -7.21 2.62 -7.10
C ILE A 34 -5.91 3.20 -6.49
N ALA A 35 -5.91 4.47 -6.10
CA ALA A 35 -4.75 5.15 -5.56
C ALA A 35 -4.37 4.72 -4.13
N ARG A 36 -5.27 4.09 -3.37
CA ARG A 36 -5.00 3.59 -2.01
C ARG A 36 -4.89 2.06 -1.98
N PRO A 37 -3.71 1.51 -2.30
CA PRO A 37 -3.49 0.08 -2.19
C PRO A 37 -3.67 -0.37 -0.74
N ARG A 38 -4.42 -1.46 -0.53
CA ARG A 38 -4.47 -2.11 0.79
C ARG A 38 -3.16 -2.86 0.99
N THR A 39 -2.50 -2.58 2.11
CA THR A 39 -1.26 -3.24 2.51
C THR A 39 -1.47 -3.78 3.91
N PHE A 40 -1.12 -5.03 4.14
CA PHE A 40 -1.32 -5.69 5.42
C PHE A 40 0.02 -6.18 5.97
N LEU A 41 0.16 -6.11 7.29
CA LEU A 41 1.28 -6.72 8.00
C LEU A 41 0.89 -8.14 8.40
N LEU A 42 1.74 -9.10 8.04
CA LEU A 42 1.51 -10.51 8.31
C LEU A 42 2.24 -10.96 9.58
N GLY A 43 1.50 -11.57 10.51
CA GLY A 43 2.00 -12.22 11.72
C GLY A 43 1.87 -13.74 11.63
N ASN A 44 2.66 -14.46 12.41
CA ASN A 44 2.59 -15.91 12.46
C ASN A 44 1.57 -16.36 13.50
N ILE A 45 0.67 -17.26 13.13
CA ILE A 45 -0.27 -17.86 14.07
C ILE A 45 0.45 -19.01 14.79
N PRO A 46 0.68 -18.95 16.12
CA PRO A 46 1.21 -20.08 16.84
C PRO A 46 0.29 -21.29 16.62
N ASN A 47 0.85 -22.41 16.14
CA ASN A 47 0.21 -23.69 15.80
C ASN A 47 -0.25 -23.91 14.34
N TYR A 48 -0.18 -22.92 13.45
CA TYR A 48 -0.48 -23.11 12.03
C TYR A 48 0.61 -22.50 11.15
N ALA A 49 0.98 -23.18 10.06
CA ALA A 49 1.88 -22.63 9.03
C ALA A 49 1.16 -21.61 8.13
N ALA A 50 0.41 -20.69 8.74
CA ALA A 50 -0.38 -19.68 8.06
C ALA A 50 -0.07 -18.30 8.65
N TYR A 51 0.19 -17.36 7.77
CA TYR A 51 0.40 -15.96 8.12
C TYR A 51 -0.90 -15.19 7.93
N ARG A 52 -1.25 -14.31 8.87
CA ARG A 52 -2.49 -13.51 8.82
C ARG A 52 -2.25 -12.09 9.29
N ASN A 53 -3.23 -11.23 9.05
CA ASN A 53 -3.09 -9.81 9.33
C ASN A 53 -3.10 -9.54 10.84
N VAL A 54 -1.98 -9.00 11.35
CA VAL A 54 -1.79 -8.66 12.77
C VAL A 54 -2.79 -7.61 13.25
N GLU A 55 -3.21 -6.68 12.37
CA GLU A 55 -4.23 -5.68 12.72
C GLU A 55 -5.60 -6.33 13.00
N GLN A 56 -5.89 -7.45 12.33
CA GLN A 56 -7.16 -8.16 12.47
C GLN A 56 -7.12 -9.19 13.62
N TYR A 57 -5.93 -9.69 13.95
CA TYR A 57 -5.72 -10.73 14.96
C TYR A 57 -4.49 -10.40 15.83
N PRO A 58 -4.65 -9.59 16.89
CA PRO A 58 -3.53 -9.12 17.71
C PRO A 58 -2.84 -10.20 18.56
N ASN A 59 -3.35 -11.44 18.56
CA ASN A 59 -2.75 -12.58 19.26
C ASN A 59 -1.68 -13.31 18.43
N GLU A 60 -1.33 -12.78 17.25
CA GLU A 60 -0.34 -13.38 16.35
C GLU A 60 1.09 -13.08 16.82
N ASN A 61 1.91 -14.12 16.90
CA ASN A 61 3.29 -13.98 17.31
C ASN A 61 4.12 -13.51 16.11
N HIS A 62 4.80 -12.39 16.27
CA HIS A 62 5.82 -11.98 15.32
C HIS A 62 7.05 -12.87 15.46
N VAL A 63 7.61 -13.29 14.32
CA VAL A 63 8.88 -14.01 14.33
C VAL A 63 9.99 -12.97 14.52
N PRO A 64 10.76 -13.01 15.61
CA PRO A 64 11.78 -12.01 15.88
C PRO A 64 12.81 -11.96 14.75
N GLY A 65 13.04 -10.75 14.22
CA GLY A 65 13.98 -10.53 13.12
C GLY A 65 13.43 -10.79 11.71
N ILE A 66 12.15 -11.15 11.55
CA ILE A 66 11.50 -11.35 10.24
C ILE A 66 10.24 -10.48 10.14
N LEU A 67 10.20 -9.61 9.13
CA LEU A 67 9.05 -8.79 8.78
C LEU A 67 8.39 -9.36 7.53
N ILE A 68 7.09 -9.66 7.59
CA ILE A 68 6.33 -10.20 6.45
C ILE A 68 5.24 -9.20 6.08
N LEU A 69 5.22 -8.77 4.83
CA LEU A 69 4.30 -7.74 4.31
C LEU A 69 3.49 -8.30 3.15
N GLU A 70 2.16 -8.20 3.23
CA GLU A 70 1.25 -8.54 2.14
C GLU A 70 0.85 -7.29 1.37
N ILE A 71 0.99 -7.35 0.04
CA ILE A 71 0.54 -6.29 -0.85
C ILE A 71 -0.70 -6.79 -1.60
N ASP A 72 -1.87 -6.45 -1.07
CA ASP A 72 -3.19 -6.75 -1.66
C ASP A 72 -3.65 -5.64 -2.61
N ALA A 73 -2.76 -5.24 -3.53
CA ALA A 73 -3.09 -4.22 -4.53
C ALA A 73 -2.16 -4.23 -5.75
N PRO A 74 -2.64 -3.84 -6.94
CA PRO A 74 -1.80 -3.60 -8.10
C PRO A 74 -0.77 -2.51 -7.82
N ILE A 75 0.47 -2.73 -8.24
CA ILE A 75 1.52 -1.73 -8.12
C ILE A 75 1.58 -1.02 -9.47
N TYR A 76 1.49 0.31 -9.45
CA TYR A 76 1.62 1.24 -10.58
C TYR A 76 2.75 2.23 -10.30
N PHE A 77 3.23 2.92 -11.33
CA PHE A 77 4.25 3.96 -11.14
C PHE A 77 3.84 5.03 -10.11
N ALA A 78 2.55 5.42 -10.11
CA ALA A 78 1.98 6.46 -9.25
C ALA A 78 1.92 6.06 -7.78
N ASN A 79 1.62 4.78 -7.47
CA ASN A 79 1.48 4.31 -6.09
C ASN A 79 2.79 3.70 -5.54
N ALA A 80 3.76 3.36 -6.40
CA ALA A 80 5.03 2.75 -5.99
C ALA A 80 5.83 3.61 -5.00
N SER A 81 5.79 4.94 -5.14
CA SER A 81 6.47 5.84 -4.19
C SER A 81 5.82 5.80 -2.80
N TYR A 82 4.49 5.83 -2.75
CA TYR A 82 3.73 5.71 -1.51
C TYR A 82 3.98 4.37 -0.82
N LEU A 83 3.95 3.28 -1.59
CA LEU A 83 4.23 1.93 -1.09
C LEU A 83 5.65 1.84 -0.50
N ARG A 84 6.66 2.38 -1.19
CA ARG A 84 8.04 2.44 -0.68
C ARG A 84 8.13 3.16 0.66
N GLU A 85 7.53 4.34 0.78
CA GLU A 85 7.52 5.11 2.03
C GLU A 85 6.76 4.40 3.15
N ARG A 86 5.71 3.66 2.82
CA ARG A 86 4.98 2.83 3.78
C ARG A 86 5.87 1.69 4.28
N ILE A 87 6.50 0.94 3.38
CA ILE A 87 7.39 -0.18 3.74
C ILE A 87 8.56 0.28 4.61
N ILE A 88 9.18 1.41 4.28
CA ILE A 88 10.27 1.96 5.10
C ILE A 88 9.78 2.27 6.52
N ARG A 89 8.60 2.87 6.68
CA ARG A 89 8.01 3.10 8.00
C ARG A 89 7.77 1.81 8.77
N TRP A 90 7.25 0.77 8.13
CA TRP A 90 7.08 -0.55 8.76
C TRP A 90 8.42 -1.14 9.22
N ILE A 91 9.47 -1.00 8.42
CA ILE A 91 10.83 -1.44 8.78
C ILE A 91 11.35 -0.65 9.99
N ASP A 92 11.23 0.67 9.96
CA ASP A 92 11.72 1.54 11.04
C ASP A 92 10.96 1.26 12.36
N GLU A 93 9.63 1.08 12.30
CA GLU A 93 8.79 0.70 13.45
C GLU A 93 9.18 -0.66 14.03
N GLU A 94 9.44 -1.66 13.17
CA GLU A 94 9.86 -2.99 13.59
C GLU A 94 11.27 -2.98 14.18
N GLU A 95 12.22 -2.22 13.60
CA GLU A 95 13.56 -2.03 14.16
C GLU A 95 13.52 -1.40 15.56
N ASP A 96 12.64 -0.41 15.77
CA ASP A 96 12.49 0.24 17.07
C ASP A 96 11.87 -0.70 18.10
N ARG A 97 10.92 -1.55 17.70
CA ARG A 97 10.37 -2.61 18.55
C ARG A 97 11.45 -3.63 18.94
N ILE A 98 12.26 -4.07 17.99
CA ILE A 98 13.36 -5.03 18.19
C ILE A 98 14.40 -4.46 19.17
N LYS A 99 14.78 -3.18 19.02
CA LYS A 99 15.69 -2.48 19.96
C LYS A 99 15.12 -2.44 21.37
N ALA A 100 13.82 -2.19 21.52
CA ALA A 100 13.16 -2.16 22.83
C ALA A 100 13.15 -3.54 23.52
N THR A 101 13.07 -4.62 22.74
CA THR A 101 13.13 -6.01 23.24
C THR A 101 14.55 -6.56 23.40
N GLY A 102 15.59 -5.80 23.06
CA GLY A 102 17.00 -6.21 23.18
C GLY A 102 17.41 -7.34 22.21
N GLN A 103 16.62 -7.58 21.15
CA GLN A 103 16.86 -8.64 20.17
C GLN A 103 17.69 -8.15 18.98
N THR A 104 18.26 -9.09 18.24
CA THR A 104 19.08 -8.84 17.05
C THR A 104 18.25 -8.17 15.96
N SER A 105 18.84 -7.17 15.29
CA SER A 105 18.27 -6.37 14.21
C SER A 105 17.42 -7.15 13.21
N LEU A 106 16.49 -6.47 12.54
CA LEU A 106 15.71 -7.04 11.44
C LEU A 106 16.63 -7.68 10.39
N GLN A 107 16.48 -8.98 10.14
CA GLN A 107 17.33 -9.75 9.22
C GLN A 107 16.68 -9.94 7.86
N TYR A 108 15.37 -10.21 7.84
CA TYR A 108 14.64 -10.53 6.62
C TYR A 108 13.35 -9.72 6.51
N VAL A 109 13.10 -9.21 5.30
CA VAL A 109 11.83 -8.61 4.90
C VAL A 109 11.27 -9.47 3.77
N ILE A 110 10.17 -10.17 4.03
CA ILE A 110 9.45 -10.98 3.06
C ILE A 110 8.27 -10.15 2.55
N MET A 111 8.13 -10.06 1.24
CA MET A 111 7.06 -9.30 0.60
C MET A 111 6.23 -10.26 -0.24
N ASP A 112 5.01 -10.52 0.21
CA ASP A 112 4.03 -11.31 -0.53
C ASP A 112 3.31 -10.40 -1.53
N MET A 113 3.47 -10.75 -2.81
CA MET A 113 2.86 -10.06 -3.95
C MET A 113 1.86 -10.94 -4.69
N THR A 114 1.37 -12.02 -4.08
CA THR A 114 0.46 -12.99 -4.72
C THR A 114 -0.83 -12.34 -5.23
N ALA A 115 -1.33 -11.33 -4.54
CA ALA A 115 -2.54 -10.58 -4.92
C ALA A 115 -2.28 -9.42 -5.89
N VAL A 116 -1.02 -9.17 -6.28
CA VAL A 116 -0.66 -8.08 -7.20
C VAL A 116 -1.07 -8.47 -8.63
N GLY A 117 -2.24 -8.00 -9.05
CA GLY A 117 -2.81 -8.37 -10.35
C GLY A 117 -2.10 -7.79 -11.58
N ASN A 118 -1.41 -6.64 -11.46
CA ASN A 118 -0.71 -5.98 -12.57
C ASN A 118 0.55 -5.25 -12.06
N ILE A 119 1.64 -5.32 -12.84
CA ILE A 119 2.92 -4.65 -12.58
C ILE A 119 3.42 -4.03 -13.89
N ASP A 120 3.69 -2.73 -13.89
CA ASP A 120 4.31 -2.05 -15.03
C ASP A 120 5.84 -2.23 -15.05
N THR A 121 6.45 -2.21 -16.25
CA THR A 121 7.92 -2.28 -16.42
C THR A 121 8.67 -1.18 -15.66
N SER A 122 8.06 -0.01 -15.52
CA SER A 122 8.63 1.12 -14.75
C SER A 122 8.84 0.81 -13.26
N ILE A 123 8.10 -0.15 -12.71
CA ILE A 123 8.16 -0.54 -11.29
C ILE A 123 9.31 -1.47 -11.03
N ILE A 124 9.65 -2.33 -11.98
CA ILE A 124 10.80 -3.25 -11.87
C ILE A 124 12.08 -2.43 -11.60
N SER A 125 12.28 -1.33 -12.35
CA SER A 125 13.42 -0.43 -12.12
C SER A 125 13.36 0.26 -10.76
N LYS A 126 12.16 0.63 -10.27
CA LYS A 126 11.99 1.21 -8.93
C LYS A 126 12.27 0.19 -7.82
N LEU A 127 11.81 -1.04 -7.97
CA LEU A 127 12.05 -2.15 -7.05
C LEU A 127 13.53 -2.51 -7.01
N GLU A 128 14.23 -2.51 -8.14
CA GLU A 128 15.68 -2.75 -8.17
C GLU A 128 16.44 -1.68 -7.38
N LYS A 129 16.07 -0.41 -7.57
CA LYS A 129 16.62 0.71 -6.77
C LYS A 129 16.28 0.59 -5.29
N PHE A 130 15.07 0.14 -4.97
CA PHE A 130 14.63 -0.09 -3.60
C PHE A 130 15.45 -1.21 -2.94
N LYS A 131 15.62 -2.35 -3.62
CA LYS A 131 16.47 -3.46 -3.16
C LYS A 131 17.89 -2.98 -2.88
N LYS A 132 18.52 -2.24 -3.81
CA LYS A 132 19.86 -1.65 -3.59
C LYS A 132 19.93 -0.72 -2.38
N THR A 133 18.83 0.00 -2.07
CA THR A 133 18.76 0.88 -0.90
C THR A 133 18.72 0.08 0.41
N ILE A 134 17.94 -1.01 0.44
CA ILE A 134 17.83 -1.91 1.59
C ILE A 134 19.14 -2.68 1.79
N ASP A 135 19.72 -3.24 0.73
CA ASP A 135 21.00 -3.96 0.78
C ASP A 135 22.12 -3.05 1.32
N ARG A 136 22.13 -1.77 0.92
CA ARG A 136 23.09 -0.79 1.46
C ARG A 136 22.89 -0.55 2.96
N ARG A 137 21.65 -0.52 3.47
CA ARG A 137 21.38 -0.40 4.92
C ARG A 137 21.82 -1.65 5.68
N ALA A 138 21.52 -2.84 5.16
CA ALA A 138 21.94 -4.11 5.74
C ALA A 138 23.48 -4.23 5.82
N CYS A 139 24.18 -3.83 4.75
CA CYS A 139 25.65 -3.84 4.72
C CYS A 139 26.29 -2.86 5.72
N PHE A 140 25.63 -1.74 6.04
CA PHE A 140 26.05 -0.82 7.10
C PHE A 140 25.75 -1.36 8.51
N GLY A 141 24.75 -2.22 8.66
CA GLY A 141 24.45 -2.91 9.92
C GLY A 141 25.47 -3.99 10.28
N GLU A 142 26.02 -4.71 9.30
CA GLU A 142 27.01 -5.77 9.53
C GLU A 142 28.37 -5.24 10.01
N SER A 143 28.72 -3.99 9.67
CA SER A 143 30.00 -3.36 10.07
C SER A 143 30.02 -2.87 11.53
N ARG A 144 28.96 -3.09 12.30
CA ARG A 144 28.85 -2.77 13.73
C ARG A 144 28.90 -4.00 14.64
N LYS A 145 29.55 -5.08 14.18
CA LYS A 145 29.98 -6.19 15.04
C LYS A 145 31.48 -6.12 15.29
#